data_AF-A0A929NNC2-F1
#
_entry.id   AF-A0A929NNC2-F1
#
_cell.length_a   1.000
_cell.length_b   1.000
_cell.length_c   1.000
_cell.angle_alpha   90.00
_cell.angle_beta   90.00
_cell.angle_gamma   90.00
#
_symmetry.space_group_name_H-M   'P 1'
#
loop_
_entity.id
_entity.type
_entity.pdbx_description
1 polymer ?
#
loop_
_entity_poly.entity_id
_entity_poly.type
_entity_poly.pdbx_seq_one_letter_code
_entity_poly.pdbx_strand_id
1 'polypeptide(L)'
;MAKEWESRGQNDTNAQIITTDNGRIYKPGNLLNAISEIQQFYVIESKGQNIPAEFLTLDRTLDFFKIGIKSGFHEGFALVLLFPVFHFYLFPFVFHKLDFFSHIIFGSIPYLVLIINTAMCCYISRYYVGNITRKAINSLLMGRAMSLLLKAFLLYVVYLALYRLSTPENIWKLSMQFGSRAEKIYYGFFEIKPHLMPVATKSSILMLAAAIFPYGSAYLLDLWHRYRIKRNAKIISAEQ
;
A
#
# COMPACT_ATOMS: atom_id res chain seq x y z
N MET A 1 56.34 -38.46 -0.59
CA MET A 1 55.99 -37.21 0.13
C MET A 1 55.40 -36.24 -0.87
N ALA A 2 54.19 -36.58 -1.30
CA ALA A 2 53.42 -35.92 -2.33
C ALA A 2 52.11 -35.47 -1.68
N LYS A 3 51.48 -34.42 -2.26
CA LYS A 3 50.04 -34.13 -2.16
C LYS A 3 49.58 -33.16 -1.06
N GLU A 4 50.16 -31.96 -0.96
CA GLU A 4 49.59 -30.90 -0.10
C GLU A 4 49.55 -29.46 -0.69
N TRP A 5 49.90 -29.24 -1.96
CA TRP A 5 50.00 -27.88 -2.51
C TRP A 5 48.97 -27.51 -3.59
N GLU A 6 47.87 -28.25 -3.70
CA GLU A 6 46.90 -28.07 -4.80
C GLU A 6 45.45 -27.86 -4.33
N SER A 7 45.22 -27.21 -3.18
CA SER A 7 43.86 -26.94 -2.65
C SER A 7 43.52 -25.47 -2.36
N ARG A 8 44.25 -24.51 -2.92
CA ARG A 8 43.97 -23.07 -2.74
C ARG A 8 43.33 -22.36 -3.95
N GLY A 9 42.72 -23.12 -4.85
CA GLY A 9 42.19 -22.60 -6.13
C GLY A 9 40.71 -22.78 -6.38
N GLN A 10 39.89 -23.09 -5.37
CA GLN A 10 38.46 -23.33 -5.58
C GLN A 10 37.63 -22.75 -4.42
N ASN A 11 37.69 -21.42 -4.27
CA ASN A 11 36.62 -20.69 -3.60
C ASN A 11 35.43 -20.70 -4.54
N ASP A 12 34.66 -21.79 -4.50
CA ASP A 12 33.30 -21.81 -4.97
C ASP A 12 32.52 -20.75 -4.19
N THR A 13 32.37 -19.56 -4.76
CA THR A 13 31.33 -18.58 -4.41
C THR A 13 29.95 -19.10 -4.82
N ASN A 14 29.68 -20.39 -4.64
CA ASN A 14 28.34 -20.90 -4.45
C ASN A 14 27.94 -20.47 -3.04
N ALA A 15 27.51 -19.21 -2.90
CA ALA A 15 26.71 -18.82 -1.77
C ALA A 15 25.51 -19.77 -1.76
N GLN A 16 25.61 -20.81 -0.94
CA GLN A 16 24.57 -21.79 -0.76
C GLN A 16 23.34 -20.99 -0.33
N ILE A 17 22.35 -20.90 -1.23
CA ILE A 17 21.05 -20.35 -0.90
C ILE A 17 20.51 -21.31 0.14
N ILE A 18 20.68 -20.98 1.42
CA ILE A 18 20.00 -21.69 2.50
C ILE A 18 18.53 -21.34 2.33
N THR A 19 17.84 -22.10 1.49
CA THR A 19 16.40 -22.29 1.63
C THR A 19 16.22 -23.04 2.93
N THR A 20 16.14 -22.31 4.04
CA THR A 20 15.55 -22.87 5.24
C THR A 20 14.14 -23.28 4.86
N ASP A 21 13.94 -24.60 4.84
CA ASP A 21 12.69 -25.33 4.87
C ASP A 21 12.29 -26.07 3.57
N ASN A 22 12.29 -27.39 3.72
CA ASN A 22 11.83 -28.46 2.82
C ASN A 22 10.81 -28.06 1.75
N GLY A 23 11.26 -27.85 0.50
CA GLY A 23 10.48 -28.08 -0.73
C GLY A 23 9.15 -27.33 -0.91
N ARG A 24 8.77 -26.45 0.01
CA ARG A 24 7.56 -25.63 -0.08
C ARG A 24 7.97 -24.27 -0.61
N ILE A 25 7.61 -24.00 -1.86
CA ILE A 25 7.62 -22.65 -2.43
C ILE A 25 6.78 -21.78 -1.48
N TYR A 26 7.43 -21.00 -0.62
CA TYR A 26 6.76 -20.16 0.36
C TYR A 26 6.04 -19.04 -0.39
N LYS A 27 4.73 -19.20 -0.60
CA LYS A 27 3.93 -18.15 -1.23
C LYS A 27 3.81 -16.99 -0.24
N PRO A 28 4.24 -15.77 -0.59
CA PRO A 28 4.08 -14.64 0.31
C PRO A 28 2.58 -14.40 0.56
N GLY A 29 2.12 -14.59 1.79
CA GLY A 29 0.70 -14.50 2.14
C GLY A 29 0.19 -13.08 2.38
N ASN A 30 1.11 -12.18 2.76
CA ASN A 30 0.85 -10.82 3.25
C ASN A 30 1.89 -9.82 2.72
N LEU A 31 1.59 -8.52 2.84
CA LEU A 31 2.47 -7.43 2.37
C LEU A 31 3.89 -7.55 2.93
N LEU A 32 4.05 -7.83 4.23
CA LEU A 32 5.37 -7.98 4.86
C LEU A 32 6.20 -9.10 4.23
N ASN A 33 5.60 -10.26 3.97
CA ASN A 33 6.30 -11.38 3.34
C ASN A 33 6.76 -11.02 1.92
N ALA A 34 5.92 -10.30 1.16
CA ALA A 34 6.30 -9.80 -0.16
C ALA A 34 7.46 -8.79 -0.09
N ILE A 35 7.46 -7.91 0.91
CA ILE A 35 8.56 -6.96 1.15
C ILE A 35 9.86 -7.72 1.46
N SER A 36 9.82 -8.72 2.34
CA SER A 36 10.99 -9.53 2.68
C SER A 36 11.55 -10.29 1.48
N GLU A 37 10.68 -10.82 0.60
CA GLU A 37 11.12 -11.48 -0.63
C GLU A 37 11.76 -10.50 -1.63
N ILE A 38 11.20 -9.29 -1.77
CA ILE A 38 11.83 -8.22 -2.57
C ILE A 38 13.22 -7.85 -2.02
N GLN A 39 13.38 -7.81 -0.69
CA GLN A 39 14.68 -7.56 -0.06
C GLN A 39 15.70 -8.66 -0.37
N GLN A 40 15.26 -9.93 -0.39
CA GLN A 40 16.12 -11.05 -0.78
C GLN A 40 16.57 -10.94 -2.23
N PHE A 41 15.65 -10.65 -3.16
CA PHE A 41 15.99 -10.42 -4.56
C PHE A 41 16.98 -9.26 -4.73
N TYR A 42 16.82 -8.18 -3.97
CA TYR A 42 17.75 -7.06 -3.98
C TYR A 42 19.17 -7.46 -3.53
N VAL A 43 19.31 -8.28 -2.49
CA VAL A 43 20.63 -8.76 -2.03
C VAL A 43 21.29 -9.65 -3.08
N ILE A 44 20.51 -10.46 -3.79
CA ILE A 44 21.01 -11.33 -4.87
C ILE A 44 21.43 -10.48 -6.09
N GLU A 45 20.57 -9.59 -6.58
CA GLU A 45 20.86 -8.71 -7.73
C GLU A 45 21.99 -7.70 -7.44
N SER A 46 22.20 -7.30 -6.18
CA SER A 46 23.31 -6.42 -5.81
C SER A 46 24.65 -7.14 -5.67
N LYS A 47 24.67 -8.47 -5.54
CA LYS A 47 25.88 -9.29 -5.35
C LYS A 47 26.27 -10.17 -6.55
N GLY A 48 25.41 -10.33 -7.56
CA GLY A 48 25.66 -11.20 -8.72
C GLY A 48 25.08 -10.64 -10.03
N GLN A 49 25.63 -11.07 -11.17
CA GLN A 49 25.31 -10.58 -12.51
C GLN A 49 23.80 -10.53 -12.81
N ASN A 50 23.39 -9.54 -13.61
CA ASN A 50 22.01 -9.29 -14.06
C ASN A 50 21.24 -10.58 -14.35
N ILE A 51 20.37 -10.98 -13.42
CA ILE A 51 19.51 -12.14 -13.60
C ILE A 51 18.38 -11.71 -14.55
N PRO A 52 18.11 -12.46 -15.65
CA PRO A 52 17.08 -12.09 -16.60
C PRO A 52 15.70 -12.03 -15.94
N ALA A 53 14.89 -11.05 -16.37
CA ALA A 53 13.56 -10.78 -15.81
C ALA A 53 12.56 -11.95 -16.00
N GLU A 54 12.93 -12.94 -16.80
CA GLU A 54 12.19 -14.19 -17.03
C GLU A 54 12.29 -15.17 -15.86
N PHE A 55 13.30 -15.05 -14.98
CA PHE A 55 13.38 -15.85 -13.76
C PHE A 55 12.19 -15.60 -12.83
N LEU A 56 11.67 -14.36 -12.83
CA LEU A 56 10.41 -14.06 -12.18
C LEU A 56 9.30 -14.44 -13.15
N THR A 57 8.89 -15.71 -13.04
CA THR A 57 7.80 -16.28 -13.83
C THR A 57 6.55 -15.41 -13.72
N LEU A 58 5.71 -15.47 -14.74
CA LEU A 58 4.47 -14.69 -14.80
C LEU A 58 3.58 -15.00 -13.59
N ASP A 59 3.58 -16.25 -13.11
CA ASP A 59 2.87 -16.68 -11.91
C ASP A 59 3.36 -15.97 -10.63
N ARG A 60 4.68 -15.89 -10.42
CA ARG A 60 5.26 -15.12 -9.30
C ARG A 60 4.94 -13.63 -9.40
N THR A 61 4.93 -13.07 -10.61
CA THR A 61 4.55 -11.67 -10.84
C THR A 61 3.10 -11.44 -10.42
N LEU A 62 2.19 -12.35 -10.79
CA LEU A 62 0.78 -12.30 -10.42
C LEU A 62 0.57 -12.50 -8.92
N ASP A 63 1.41 -13.28 -8.23
CA ASP A 63 1.33 -13.42 -6.78
C ASP A 63 1.64 -12.09 -6.07
N PHE A 64 2.67 -11.35 -6.48
CA PHE A 64 2.93 -9.98 -5.97
C PHE A 64 1.77 -9.04 -6.24
N PHE A 65 1.18 -9.11 -7.43
CA PHE A 65 -0.01 -8.32 -7.78
C PHE A 65 -1.20 -8.65 -6.87
N LYS A 66 -1.51 -9.93 -6.67
CA LYS A 66 -2.59 -10.40 -5.78
C LYS A 66 -2.37 -9.93 -4.34
N ILE A 67 -1.12 -9.91 -3.87
CA ILE A 67 -0.79 -9.40 -2.53
C ILE A 67 -1.01 -7.90 -2.45
N GLY A 68 -0.65 -7.15 -3.50
CA GLY A 68 -0.96 -5.73 -3.63
C GLY A 68 -2.45 -5.46 -3.50
N ILE A 69 -3.27 -6.24 -4.23
CA ILE A 69 -4.74 -6.18 -4.13
C ILE A 69 -5.20 -6.54 -2.71
N LYS A 70 -4.77 -7.68 -2.16
CA LYS A 70 -5.20 -8.16 -0.85
C LYS A 70 -4.85 -7.17 0.28
N SER A 71 -3.67 -6.55 0.21
CA SER A 71 -3.23 -5.50 1.12
C SER A 71 -4.11 -4.25 1.00
N GLY A 72 -4.34 -3.79 -0.23
CA GLY A 72 -5.27 -2.70 -0.52
C GLY A 72 -6.68 -2.98 -0.01
N PHE A 73 -7.11 -4.25 -0.02
CA PHE A 73 -8.40 -4.67 0.54
C PHE A 73 -8.47 -4.66 2.06
N HIS A 74 -7.48 -5.22 2.75
CA HIS A 74 -7.47 -5.35 4.23
C HIS A 74 -7.53 -4.00 4.94
N GLU A 75 -6.83 -2.98 4.44
CA GLU A 75 -6.86 -1.64 5.04
C GLU A 75 -8.23 -0.96 4.95
N GLY A 76 -9.11 -1.41 4.04
CA GLY A 76 -10.47 -0.90 3.95
C GLY A 76 -11.36 -1.33 5.10
N PHE A 77 -11.09 -2.47 5.74
CA PHE A 77 -11.91 -2.92 6.86
C PHE A 77 -11.77 -1.99 8.06
N ALA A 78 -10.52 -1.59 8.37
CA ALA A 78 -10.23 -0.62 9.41
C ALA A 78 -10.88 0.74 9.11
N LEU A 79 -10.81 1.19 7.85
CA LEU A 79 -11.49 2.40 7.42
C LEU A 79 -13.00 2.28 7.58
N VAL A 80 -13.66 1.25 7.05
CA VAL A 80 -15.13 1.10 7.15
C VAL A 80 -15.62 1.08 8.61
N LEU A 81 -14.84 0.52 9.54
CA LEU A 81 -15.23 0.42 10.94
C LEU A 81 -14.92 1.68 11.75
N LEU A 82 -13.71 2.23 11.64
CA LEU A 82 -13.28 3.41 12.41
C LEU A 82 -13.85 4.70 11.83
N PHE A 83 -14.03 4.77 10.52
CA PHE A 83 -14.40 6.00 9.83
C PHE A 83 -15.75 6.56 10.29
N PRO A 84 -16.85 5.79 10.35
CA PRO A 84 -18.15 6.29 10.83
C PRO A 84 -18.10 6.74 12.28
N VAL A 85 -17.36 5.99 13.13
CA VAL A 85 -17.22 6.31 14.56
C VAL A 85 -16.53 7.66 14.74
N PHE A 86 -15.47 7.93 13.98
CA PHE A 86 -14.75 9.20 14.08
C PHE A 86 -15.53 10.35 13.45
N HIS A 87 -15.98 10.22 12.21
CA HIS A 87 -16.56 11.33 11.45
C HIS A 87 -18.03 11.61 11.75
N PHE A 88 -18.82 10.61 12.12
CA PHE A 88 -20.26 10.80 12.38
C PHE A 88 -20.62 10.81 13.85
N TYR A 89 -19.73 10.35 14.74
CA TYR A 89 -19.99 10.34 16.18
C TYR A 89 -19.01 11.23 16.96
N LEU A 90 -17.72 10.90 16.95
CA LEU A 90 -16.73 11.59 17.79
C LEU A 90 -16.55 13.07 17.42
N PHE A 91 -16.38 13.39 16.13
CA PHE A 91 -16.18 14.77 15.68
C PHE A 91 -17.39 15.68 15.94
N PRO A 92 -18.62 15.31 15.54
CA PRO A 92 -19.77 16.18 15.74
C PRO A 92 -20.27 16.21 17.19
N PHE A 93 -20.12 15.14 18.00
CA PHE A 93 -20.72 15.11 19.34
C PHE A 93 -19.73 15.26 20.49
N VAL A 94 -18.51 14.72 20.37
CA VAL A 94 -17.55 14.66 21.49
C VAL A 94 -16.49 15.76 21.37
N PHE A 95 -16.04 16.09 20.15
CA PHE A 95 -14.90 16.97 19.89
C PHE A 95 -15.26 18.39 19.43
N HIS A 96 -16.37 18.95 19.95
CA HIS A 96 -16.89 20.27 19.58
C HIS A 96 -15.88 21.44 19.66
N LYS A 97 -14.83 21.34 20.50
CA LYS A 97 -13.81 22.38 20.71
C LYS A 97 -12.39 21.81 20.73
N LEU A 98 -12.00 21.09 19.70
CA LEU A 98 -10.60 20.64 19.57
C LEU A 98 -9.73 21.71 18.92
N ASP A 99 -8.54 21.92 19.49
CA ASP A 99 -7.46 22.65 18.82
C ASP A 99 -7.13 21.98 17.47
N PHE A 100 -6.64 22.81 16.53
CA PHE A 100 -6.32 22.37 15.17
C PHE A 100 -5.39 21.15 15.14
N PHE A 101 -4.38 21.10 16.02
CA PHE A 101 -3.45 19.99 16.11
C PHE A 101 -4.11 18.68 16.54
N SER A 102 -4.96 18.73 17.57
CA SER A 102 -5.73 17.58 18.04
C SER A 102 -6.69 17.10 16.95
N HIS A 103 -7.34 18.02 16.24
CA HIS A 103 -8.24 17.67 15.13
C HIS A 103 -7.52 16.88 14.03
N ILE A 104 -6.26 17.24 13.71
CA ILE A 104 -5.43 16.48 12.76
C ILE A 104 -5.09 15.09 13.31
N ILE A 105 -4.65 15.00 14.57
CA ILE A 105 -4.25 13.71 15.16
C ILE A 105 -5.44 12.75 15.17
N PHE A 106 -6.56 13.14 15.79
CA PHE A 106 -7.74 12.28 15.86
C PHE A 106 -8.36 12.02 14.48
N GLY A 107 -8.26 12.99 13.57
CA GLY A 107 -8.71 12.85 12.18
C GLY A 107 -7.88 11.86 11.38
N SER A 108 -6.62 11.67 11.73
CA SER A 108 -5.71 10.73 11.08
C SER A 108 -5.92 9.27 11.52
N ILE A 109 -6.50 9.02 12.70
CA ILE A 109 -6.66 7.68 13.28
C ILE A 109 -7.34 6.68 12.33
N PRO A 110 -8.50 7.02 11.70
CA PRO A 110 -9.14 6.11 10.74
C PRO A 110 -8.25 5.75 9.55
N TYR A 111 -7.31 6.63 9.20
CA TYR A 111 -6.42 6.49 8.06
C TYR A 111 -5.04 5.90 8.42
N LEU A 112 -4.74 5.64 9.70
CA LEU A 112 -3.41 5.18 10.12
C LEU A 112 -2.96 3.91 9.41
N VAL A 113 -3.85 2.93 9.25
CA VAL A 113 -3.54 1.67 8.56
C VAL A 113 -3.16 1.93 7.10
N LEU A 114 -3.89 2.82 6.43
CA LEU A 114 -3.60 3.24 5.05
C LEU A 114 -2.26 3.98 4.97
N ILE A 115 -1.97 4.89 5.91
CA ILE A 115 -0.71 5.65 5.99
C ILE A 115 0.47 4.70 6.19
N ILE A 116 0.40 3.78 7.16
CA ILE A 116 1.47 2.82 7.46
C ILE A 116 1.75 1.92 6.26
N ASN A 117 0.71 1.35 5.64
CA ASN A 117 0.90 0.49 4.47
C ASN A 117 1.48 1.26 3.28
N THR A 118 1.07 2.51 3.09
CA THR A 118 1.61 3.39 2.04
C THR A 118 3.08 3.72 2.32
N ALA A 119 3.43 4.01 3.56
CA ALA A 119 4.82 4.24 3.97
C ALA A 119 5.70 3.00 3.75
N MET A 120 5.18 1.80 4.03
CA MET A 120 5.89 0.53 3.74
C MET A 120 6.10 0.34 2.23
N CYS A 121 5.12 0.70 1.40
CA CYS A 121 5.25 0.67 -0.07
C CYS A 121 6.26 1.72 -0.58
N CYS A 122 6.34 2.88 0.06
CA CYS A 122 7.40 3.86 -0.23
C CYS A 122 8.77 3.36 0.22
N TYR A 123 8.86 2.68 1.37
CA TYR A 123 10.12 2.13 1.87
C TYR A 123 10.74 1.13 0.89
N ILE A 124 9.94 0.22 0.32
CA ILE A 124 10.46 -0.75 -0.66
C ILE A 124 10.96 -0.11 -1.95
N SER A 125 10.53 1.11 -2.26
CA SER A 125 10.99 1.85 -3.44
C SER A 125 12.50 2.10 -3.41
N ARG A 126 13.14 2.03 -2.22
CA ARG A 126 14.61 2.10 -2.09
C ARG A 126 15.34 0.91 -2.72
N TYR A 127 14.68 -0.25 -2.82
CA TYR A 127 15.25 -1.47 -3.38
C TYR A 127 15.01 -1.61 -4.89
N TYR A 128 14.65 -0.51 -5.57
CA TYR A 128 14.34 -0.48 -7.01
C TYR A 128 15.60 -0.57 -7.89
N VAL A 129 16.35 -1.68 -7.76
CA VAL A 129 17.66 -1.89 -8.41
C VAL A 129 17.73 -3.31 -8.98
N GLY A 130 17.95 -3.41 -10.30
CA GLY A 130 17.91 -4.68 -11.04
C GLY A 130 16.61 -4.87 -11.81
N ASN A 131 16.45 -5.98 -12.52
CA ASN A 131 15.28 -6.24 -13.37
C ASN A 131 14.17 -6.97 -12.60
N ILE A 132 14.56 -7.91 -11.73
CA ILE A 132 13.64 -8.75 -10.97
C ILE A 132 12.95 -7.93 -9.89
N THR A 133 13.71 -7.17 -9.10
CA THR A 133 13.18 -6.30 -8.04
C THR A 133 12.23 -5.24 -8.61
N ARG A 134 12.57 -4.60 -9.73
CA ARG A 134 11.71 -3.61 -10.40
C ARG A 134 10.39 -4.21 -10.84
N LYS A 135 10.42 -5.40 -11.45
CA LYS A 135 9.22 -6.10 -11.90
C LYS A 135 8.34 -6.49 -10.71
N ALA A 136 8.93 -6.99 -9.62
CA ALA A 136 8.22 -7.35 -8.39
C ALA A 136 7.58 -6.12 -7.72
N ILE A 137 8.34 -5.03 -7.55
CA ILE A 137 7.84 -3.77 -6.97
C ILE A 137 6.72 -3.20 -7.84
N ASN A 138 6.91 -3.09 -9.15
CA ASN A 138 5.88 -2.56 -10.04
C ASN A 138 4.59 -3.39 -10.02
N SER A 139 4.71 -4.72 -9.98
CA SER A 139 3.55 -5.61 -9.88
C SER A 139 2.80 -5.43 -8.57
N LEU A 140 3.52 -5.38 -7.44
CA LEU A 140 2.95 -5.15 -6.11
C LEU A 140 2.25 -3.79 -6.00
N LEU A 141 2.93 -2.72 -6.44
CA LEU A 141 2.38 -1.37 -6.45
C LEU A 141 1.16 -1.28 -7.38
N MET A 142 1.12 -2.02 -8.49
CA MET A 142 0.00 -2.00 -9.44
C MET A 142 -1.23 -2.65 -8.85
N GLY A 143 -1.05 -3.80 -8.20
CA GLY A 143 -2.14 -4.46 -7.49
C GLY A 143 -2.72 -3.57 -6.40
N ARG A 144 -1.85 -2.90 -5.63
CA ARG A 144 -2.28 -1.96 -4.58
C ARG A 144 -3.02 -0.75 -5.16
N ALA A 145 -2.46 -0.10 -6.17
CA ALA A 145 -3.08 1.06 -6.80
C ALA A 145 -4.43 0.72 -7.41
N MET A 146 -4.54 -0.41 -8.12
CA MET A 146 -5.81 -0.87 -8.68
C MET A 146 -6.86 -1.11 -7.58
N SER A 147 -6.47 -1.75 -6.47
CA SER A 147 -7.39 -1.94 -5.33
C SER A 147 -7.83 -0.62 -4.70
N LEU A 148 -6.93 0.35 -4.55
CA LEU A 148 -7.24 1.65 -3.96
C LEU A 148 -8.14 2.49 -4.87
N LEU A 149 -7.87 2.49 -6.19
CA LEU A 149 -8.68 3.19 -7.18
C LEU A 149 -10.10 2.61 -7.25
N LEU A 150 -10.22 1.29 -7.31
CA LEU A 150 -11.52 0.61 -7.29
C LEU A 150 -12.31 0.98 -6.02
N LYS A 151 -11.64 1.02 -4.87
CA LYS A 151 -12.28 1.40 -3.60
C LYS A 151 -12.68 2.86 -3.53
N ALA A 152 -11.82 3.77 -3.97
CA ALA A 152 -12.13 5.19 -4.02
C ALA A 152 -13.39 5.42 -4.89
N PHE A 153 -13.44 4.75 -6.04
CA PHE A 153 -14.61 4.76 -6.91
C PHE A 153 -15.86 4.19 -6.24
N LEU A 154 -15.79 2.97 -5.69
CA LEU A 154 -16.93 2.32 -5.04
C LEU A 154 -17.43 3.13 -3.84
N LEU A 155 -16.52 3.63 -2.98
CA LEU A 155 -16.87 4.46 -1.84
C LEU A 155 -17.60 5.71 -2.30
N TYR A 156 -17.07 6.44 -3.28
CA TYR A 156 -17.72 7.63 -3.80
C TYR A 156 -19.12 7.34 -4.36
N VAL A 157 -19.26 6.28 -5.17
CA VAL A 157 -20.55 5.87 -5.75
C VAL A 157 -21.56 5.46 -4.67
N VAL A 158 -21.15 4.67 -3.69
CA VAL A 158 -22.02 4.26 -2.57
C VAL A 158 -22.50 5.47 -1.78
N TYR A 159 -21.61 6.39 -1.43
CA TYR A 159 -21.98 7.59 -0.68
C TYR A 159 -22.82 8.56 -1.50
N LEU A 160 -22.58 8.68 -2.81
CA LEU A 160 -23.41 9.46 -3.72
C LEU A 160 -24.81 8.86 -3.85
N ALA A 161 -24.91 7.53 -4.00
CA ALA A 161 -26.19 6.83 -4.04
C ALA A 161 -26.95 7.00 -2.72
N LEU A 162 -26.28 6.82 -1.58
CA LEU A 162 -26.86 7.09 -0.26
C LEU A 162 -27.36 8.53 -0.17
N TYR A 163 -26.55 9.52 -0.54
CA TYR A 163 -26.95 10.93 -0.51
C TYR A 163 -28.18 11.22 -1.38
N ARG A 164 -28.26 10.64 -2.59
CA ARG A 164 -29.37 10.80 -3.54
C ARG A 164 -30.64 10.08 -3.11
N LEU A 165 -30.54 8.86 -2.60
CA LEU A 165 -31.67 8.04 -2.13
C LEU A 165 -32.24 8.52 -0.79
N SER A 166 -31.45 9.30 -0.05
CA SER A 166 -31.77 9.91 1.25
C SER A 166 -32.77 11.07 1.16
N THR A 167 -33.89 10.88 0.47
CA THR A 167 -35.04 11.79 0.51
C THR A 167 -35.76 11.65 1.86
N PRO A 168 -36.41 12.70 2.40
CA PRO A 168 -37.13 12.65 3.67
C PRO A 168 -38.12 11.48 3.77
N GLU A 169 -38.84 11.21 2.70
CA GLU A 169 -39.82 10.12 2.64
C GLU A 169 -39.17 8.73 2.76
N ASN A 170 -38.06 8.50 2.04
CA ASN A 170 -37.34 7.23 2.09
C ASN A 170 -36.66 6.99 3.43
N ILE A 171 -36.06 8.03 4.03
CA ILE A 171 -35.44 7.93 5.36
C ILE A 171 -36.52 7.65 6.40
N TRP A 172 -37.67 8.33 6.33
CA TRP A 172 -38.78 8.09 7.27
C TRP A 172 -39.30 6.65 7.19
N LYS A 173 -39.49 6.12 5.97
CA LYS A 173 -39.87 4.71 5.76
C LYS A 173 -38.84 3.73 6.34
N LEU A 174 -37.55 4.01 6.17
CA LEU A 174 -36.46 3.21 6.76
C LEU A 174 -36.45 3.32 8.30
N SER A 175 -36.60 4.53 8.83
CA SER A 175 -36.62 4.81 10.27
C SER A 175 -37.79 4.13 10.96
N MET A 176 -38.97 4.07 10.34
CA MET A 176 -40.16 3.38 10.89
C MET A 176 -39.91 1.89 11.17
N GLN A 177 -38.98 1.25 10.45
CA GLN A 177 -38.61 -0.16 10.71
C GLN A 177 -37.94 -0.36 12.09
N PHE A 178 -37.46 0.72 12.71
CA PHE A 178 -36.79 0.72 14.03
C PHE A 178 -37.72 1.12 15.18
N GLY A 179 -39.04 1.21 14.95
CA GLY A 179 -40.07 1.37 15.98
C GLY A 179 -39.85 2.60 16.87
N SER A 180 -39.66 2.40 18.18
CA SER A 180 -39.55 3.47 19.19
C SER A 180 -38.33 4.38 19.03
N ARG A 181 -37.36 4.02 18.18
CA ARG A 181 -36.17 4.84 17.86
C ARG A 181 -36.26 5.54 16.50
N ALA A 182 -37.38 5.40 15.78
CA ALA A 182 -37.55 5.92 14.42
C ALA A 182 -37.25 7.42 14.33
N GLU A 183 -37.81 8.22 15.24
CA GLU A 183 -37.62 9.67 15.24
C GLU A 183 -36.17 10.07 15.49
N LYS A 184 -35.48 9.42 16.44
CA LYS A 184 -34.05 9.66 16.72
C LYS A 184 -33.17 9.30 15.53
N ILE A 185 -33.47 8.20 14.84
CA ILE A 185 -32.73 7.77 13.64
C ILE A 185 -32.97 8.73 12.49
N TYR A 186 -34.21 9.20 12.32
CA TYR A 186 -34.57 10.15 11.28
C TYR A 186 -33.80 11.47 11.45
N TYR A 187 -33.90 12.13 12.61
CA TYR A 187 -33.20 13.39 12.84
C TYR A 187 -31.68 13.22 12.86
N GLY A 188 -31.16 12.15 13.49
CA GLY A 188 -29.72 11.87 13.50
C GLY A 188 -29.15 11.65 12.08
N PHE A 189 -29.91 11.03 11.19
CA PHE A 189 -29.48 10.88 9.79
C PHE A 189 -29.42 12.24 9.08
N PHE A 190 -30.37 13.13 9.32
CA PHE A 190 -30.37 14.47 8.71
C PHE A 190 -29.21 15.35 9.19
N GLU A 191 -28.77 15.20 10.44
CA GLU A 191 -27.55 15.84 10.96
C GLU A 191 -26.30 15.33 10.24
N ILE A 192 -26.25 14.03 9.91
CA ILE A 192 -25.09 13.40 9.26
C ILE A 192 -25.08 13.63 7.74
N LYS A 193 -26.26 13.72 7.10
CA LYS A 193 -26.45 13.90 5.65
C LYS A 193 -25.53 14.95 4.99
N PRO A 194 -25.39 16.19 5.50
CA PRO A 194 -24.52 17.19 4.89
C PRO A 194 -23.03 16.80 4.92
N HIS A 195 -22.63 15.94 5.85
CA HIS A 195 -21.24 15.52 6.00
C HIS A 195 -20.86 14.35 5.08
N LEU A 196 -21.82 13.56 4.56
CA LEU A 196 -21.56 12.39 3.70
C LEU A 196 -20.68 12.70 2.48
N MET A 197 -21.04 13.72 1.70
CA MET A 197 -20.37 14.02 0.43
C MET A 197 -18.96 14.61 0.61
N PRO A 198 -18.74 15.61 1.50
CA PRO A 198 -17.39 16.11 1.79
C PRO A 198 -16.47 15.02 2.30
N VAL A 199 -16.99 14.14 3.15
CA VAL A 199 -16.28 12.97 3.68
C VAL A 199 -15.87 12.02 2.56
N ALA A 200 -16.81 11.59 1.73
CA ALA A 200 -16.53 10.64 0.65
C ALA A 200 -15.49 11.18 -0.32
N THR A 201 -15.57 12.48 -0.61
CA THR A 201 -14.60 13.19 -1.46
C THR A 201 -13.21 13.20 -0.83
N LYS A 202 -13.08 13.61 0.44
CA LYS A 202 -11.80 13.64 1.16
C LYS A 202 -11.15 12.25 1.23
N SER A 203 -11.93 11.23 1.59
CA SER A 203 -11.42 9.85 1.67
C SER A 203 -11.00 9.31 0.29
N SER A 204 -11.76 9.61 -0.77
CA SER A 204 -11.43 9.17 -2.13
C SER A 204 -10.16 9.83 -2.64
N ILE A 205 -9.99 11.14 -2.43
CA ILE A 205 -8.76 11.88 -2.77
C ILE A 205 -7.57 11.30 -2.03
N LEU A 206 -7.72 10.97 -0.74
CA LEU A 206 -6.64 10.40 0.06
C LEU A 206 -6.24 9.00 -0.44
N MET A 207 -7.20 8.16 -0.84
CA MET A 207 -6.92 6.86 -1.47
C MET A 207 -6.22 7.01 -2.83
N LEU A 208 -6.63 7.99 -3.64
CA LEU A 208 -5.95 8.36 -4.91
C LEU A 208 -4.50 8.79 -4.66
N ALA A 209 -4.28 9.66 -3.67
CA ALA A 209 -2.93 10.08 -3.28
C ALA A 209 -2.10 8.88 -2.81
N ALA A 210 -2.65 8.01 -1.97
CA ALA A 210 -1.99 6.80 -1.49
C ALA A 210 -1.70 5.77 -2.60
N ALA A 211 -2.47 5.78 -3.69
CA ALA A 211 -2.22 4.95 -4.87
C ALA A 211 -1.05 5.49 -5.71
N ILE A 212 -0.96 6.80 -5.89
CA ILE A 212 0.03 7.46 -6.76
C ILE A 212 1.38 7.65 -6.04
N PHE A 213 1.36 7.97 -4.75
CA PHE A 213 2.54 8.39 -4.01
C PHE A 213 3.67 7.33 -3.98
N PRO A 214 3.40 6.02 -3.75
CA PRO A 214 4.44 4.99 -3.82
C PRO A 214 5.09 4.85 -5.20
N TYR A 215 4.31 5.03 -6.27
CA TYR A 215 4.84 5.04 -7.64
C TYR A 215 5.75 6.23 -7.89
N GLY A 216 5.33 7.42 -7.45
CA GLY A 216 6.14 8.62 -7.49
C GLY A 216 7.46 8.42 -6.75
N SER A 217 7.45 7.84 -5.55
CA SER A 217 8.68 7.56 -4.80
C SER A 217 9.61 6.59 -5.51
N ALA A 218 9.10 5.51 -6.10
CA ALA A 218 9.90 4.56 -6.86
C ALA A 218 10.55 5.21 -8.09
N TYR A 219 9.78 5.99 -8.84
CA TYR A 219 10.26 6.67 -10.04
C TYR A 219 11.32 7.74 -9.73
N LEU A 220 11.08 8.59 -8.71
CA LEU A 220 12.03 9.61 -8.28
C LEU A 220 13.35 9.01 -7.78
N LEU A 221 13.27 7.91 -7.03
CA LEU A 221 14.47 7.19 -6.57
C LEU A 221 15.25 6.55 -7.73
N ASP A 222 14.57 5.98 -8.73
CA ASP A 222 15.24 5.47 -9.94
C ASP A 222 15.99 6.59 -10.68
N LEU A 223 15.35 7.74 -10.88
CA LEU A 223 15.98 8.90 -11.51
C LEU A 223 17.21 9.37 -10.72
N TRP A 224 17.11 9.45 -9.39
CA TRP A 224 18.21 9.85 -8.53
C TRP A 224 19.38 8.86 -8.60
N HIS A 225 19.12 7.55 -8.60
CA HIS A 225 20.15 6.53 -8.75
C HIS A 225 20.87 6.64 -10.11
N ARG A 226 20.12 6.78 -11.22
CA ARG A 226 20.72 6.96 -12.55
C ARG A 226 21.55 8.24 -12.64
N TYR A 227 21.08 9.34 -12.05
CA TYR A 227 21.82 10.59 -12.00
C TYR A 227 23.14 10.44 -11.24
N ARG A 228 23.13 9.75 -10.09
CA ARG A 228 24.33 9.52 -9.28
C ARG A 228 25.37 8.67 -10.02
N ILE A 229 24.93 7.60 -10.70
CA ILE A 229 25.81 6.75 -11.51
C ILE A 229 26.46 7.56 -12.64
N LYS A 230 25.67 8.35 -13.39
CA LYS A 230 26.19 9.22 -14.46
C LYS A 230 27.19 10.25 -13.94
N ARG A 231 26.92 10.84 -12.78
CA ARG A 231 27.85 11.80 -12.14
C ARG A 231 29.16 11.14 -11.73
N ASN A 232 29.10 9.96 -11.10
CA ASN A 232 30.30 9.22 -10.70
C ASN A 232 31.13 8.77 -11.91
N ALA A 233 30.48 8.31 -12.98
CA ALA A 233 31.16 7.96 -14.22
C ALA A 233 31.92 9.15 -14.84
N LYS A 234 31.32 10.35 -14.81
CA LYS A 234 31.96 11.58 -15.30
C LYS A 234 33.19 11.99 -14.47
N ILE A 235 33.18 11.76 -13.15
CA ILE A 235 34.31 12.06 -12.27
C ILE A 235 35.48 11.12 -12.59
N ILE A 236 35.21 9.82 -12.69
CA ILE A 236 36.23 8.80 -12.98
C ILE A 236 36.84 9.02 -14.38
N SER A 237 36.02 9.37 -15.38
CA SER A 237 36.52 9.67 -16.73
C SER A 237 37.28 10.99 -16.84
N ALA A 238 37.22 11.86 -15.84
CA ALA A 238 37.95 13.13 -15.81
C ALA A 238 39.29 13.02 -15.07
N GLU A 239 39.52 11.92 -14.34
CA GLU A 239 40.78 11.61 -13.64
C GLU A 239 41.70 10.67 -14.45
N GLN A 240 41.25 10.18 -15.62
CA GLN A 240 42.04 9.42 -16.60
C GLN A 240 42.46 10.30 -17.78
#